data_AF-A0A2V8QYY2-F1
#
_entry.id   AF-A0A2V8QYY2-F1
#
_cell.length_a   1.000
_cell.length_b   1.000
_cell.length_c   1.000
_cell.angle_alpha   90.00
_cell.angle_beta   90.00
_cell.angle_gamma   90.00
#
_symmetry.space_group_name_H-M   'P 1'
#
loop_
_entity.id
_entity.type
_entity.pdbx_description
1 polymer ?
#
loop_
_entity_poly.entity_id
_entity_poly.type
_entity_poly.pdbx_seq_one_letter_code
_entity_poly.pdbx_strand_id
1 'polypeptide(L)'
;LGALIMGADGLPVENFFTEEGNAANLDVAAAEFTSLIRSAGKSSKDLALGELRELVVSLGNVTFVMRLFNKDYFAVLALKPDGNLGRGRYELRKAQLVLAEEFAV
;
A
#
# COMPACT_ATOMS: atom_id res chain seq x y z
N LEU A 1 -2.38 1.33 -13.88
CA LEU A 1 -2.54 0.17 -12.99
C LEU A 1 -3.56 0.48 -11.91
N GLY A 2 -3.28 1.32 -10.90
CA GLY A 2 -4.34 1.83 -10.02
C GLY A 2 -3.89 2.08 -8.58
N ALA A 3 -4.84 2.32 -7.68
CA ALA A 3 -4.62 2.51 -6.25
C ALA A 3 -5.80 1.94 -5.45
N LEU A 4 -5.54 1.54 -4.20
CA LEU A 4 -6.58 1.15 -3.27
C LEU A 4 -6.23 1.52 -1.83
N ILE A 5 -7.25 1.60 -0.98
CA ILE A 5 -7.14 1.69 0.48
C ILE A 5 -7.53 0.33 1.05
N MET A 6 -6.72 -0.18 1.97
CA MET A 6 -6.91 -1.50 2.57
C MET A 6 -6.88 -1.41 4.10
N GLY A 7 -7.73 -2.19 4.75
CA GLY A 7 -7.61 -2.51 6.16
C GLY A 7 -6.48 -3.51 6.44
N ALA A 8 -5.92 -3.49 7.65
CA ALA A 8 -4.88 -4.42 8.09
C ALA A 8 -5.38 -5.88 8.21
N ASP A 9 -6.69 -6.09 8.13
CA ASP A 9 -7.36 -7.39 7.99
C ASP A 9 -7.28 -7.95 6.56
N GLY A 10 -6.98 -7.11 5.57
CA GLY A 10 -6.90 -7.46 4.16
C GLY A 10 -8.19 -7.18 3.38
N LEU A 11 -9.14 -6.44 3.96
CA LEU A 11 -10.35 -6.02 3.28
C LEU A 11 -10.16 -4.67 2.58
N PRO A 12 -10.56 -4.53 1.30
CA PRO A 12 -10.48 -3.27 0.60
C PRO A 12 -11.57 -2.31 1.12
N VAL A 13 -11.17 -1.07 1.39
CA VAL A 13 -12.08 0.02 1.78
C VAL A 13 -12.61 0.72 0.53
N GLU A 14 -11.70 1.09 -0.38
CA GLU A 14 -12.01 1.78 -1.63
C GLU A 14 -10.91 1.49 -2.65
N ASN A 15 -11.26 1.47 -3.94
CA ASN A 15 -10.29 1.21 -4.99
C ASN A 15 -10.56 1.97 -6.29
N PHE A 16 -9.49 2.19 -7.04
CA PHE A 16 -9.54 2.70 -8.39
C PHE A 16 -8.49 1.97 -9.24
N PHE A 17 -8.93 1.22 -10.24
CA PHE A 17 -8.04 0.56 -11.18
C PHE A 17 -8.37 0.93 -12.63
N THR A 18 -7.31 1.02 -13.44
CA THR A 18 -7.45 1.04 -14.90
C THR A 18 -7.92 -0.34 -15.39
N GLU A 19 -8.41 -0.46 -16.62
CA GLU A 19 -8.76 -1.77 -17.21
C GLU A 19 -7.62 -2.79 -17.10
N GLU A 20 -6.38 -2.36 -17.37
CA GLU A 20 -5.17 -3.18 -17.21
C GLU A 20 -4.95 -3.65 -15.77
N GLY A 21 -5.33 -2.85 -14.77
CA GLY A 21 -5.23 -3.21 -13.36
C GLY A 21 -6.30 -4.21 -12.93
N ASN A 22 -7.53 -4.03 -13.42
CA ASN A 22 -8.61 -5.00 -13.21
C ASN A 22 -8.27 -6.34 -13.85
N ALA A 23 -7.78 -6.34 -15.09
CA ALA A 23 -7.38 -7.57 -15.79
C ALA A 23 -6.23 -8.32 -15.08
N ALA A 24 -5.39 -7.61 -14.32
CA ALA A 24 -4.31 -8.18 -13.54
C ALA A 24 -4.70 -8.56 -12.09
N ASN A 25 -5.97 -8.43 -11.69
CA ASN A 25 -6.47 -8.71 -10.34
C ASN A 25 -5.63 -8.05 -9.24
N LEU A 26 -5.30 -6.77 -9.40
CA LEU A 26 -4.39 -6.07 -8.50
C LEU A 26 -4.98 -5.84 -7.10
N ASP A 27 -6.31 -5.89 -6.95
CA ASP A 27 -7.01 -5.90 -5.67
C ASP A 27 -6.70 -7.18 -4.87
N VAL A 28 -6.78 -8.34 -5.51
CA VAL A 28 -6.44 -9.64 -4.90
C VAL A 28 -4.96 -9.68 -4.54
N ALA A 29 -4.08 -9.26 -5.46
CA ALA A 29 -2.65 -9.21 -5.20
C ALA A 29 -2.31 -8.29 -4.00
N ALA A 30 -2.97 -7.14 -3.89
CA ALA A 30 -2.80 -6.25 -2.75
C ALA A 30 -3.28 -6.89 -1.43
N ALA A 31 -4.40 -7.63 -1.46
CA ALA A 31 -4.92 -8.33 -0.29
C ALA A 31 -3.91 -9.37 0.23
N GLU A 32 -3.29 -10.14 -0.66
CA GLU A 32 -2.26 -11.12 -0.32
C GLU A 32 -1.03 -10.48 0.35
N PHE A 33 -0.63 -9.29 -0.11
CA PHE A 33 0.52 -8.55 0.46
C PHE A 33 0.26 -7.97 1.86
N THR A 34 -0.98 -7.97 2.35
CA THR A 34 -1.29 -7.62 3.75
C THR A 34 -0.50 -8.50 4.73
N SER A 35 -0.28 -9.78 4.38
CA SER A 35 0.53 -10.69 5.18
C SER A 35 2.00 -10.27 5.30
N LEU A 36 2.56 -9.68 4.24
CA LEU A 36 3.92 -9.15 4.21
C LEU A 36 4.04 -7.89 5.07
N ILE A 37 3.05 -6.99 4.99
CA ILE A 37 2.99 -5.80 5.85
C ILE A 37 2.96 -6.20 7.32
N ARG A 38 2.09 -7.16 7.69
CA ARG A 38 1.98 -7.65 9.08
C ARG A 38 3.30 -8.24 9.57
N SER A 39 3.95 -9.05 8.74
CA SER A 39 5.24 -9.67 9.05
C SER A 39 6.34 -8.62 9.23
N ALA A 40 6.45 -7.66 8.30
CA ALA A 40 7.43 -6.59 8.38
C ALA A 40 7.19 -5.68 9.60
N GLY A 41 5.93 -5.36 9.91
CA GLY A 41 5.55 -4.60 11.09
C GLY A 41 5.91 -5.32 12.40
N LYS A 42 5.72 -6.64 12.45
CA LYS A 42 6.14 -7.46 13.60
C LYS A 42 7.66 -7.44 13.77
N SER A 43 8.42 -7.72 12.70
CA SER A 43 9.88 -7.69 12.75
C SER A 43 10.43 -6.33 13.18
N SER A 44 9.82 -5.23 12.73
CA SER A 44 10.22 -3.87 13.14
C SER A 44 10.08 -3.65 14.65
N LYS A 45 9.00 -4.18 15.27
CA LYS A 45 8.78 -4.14 16.72
C LYS A 45 9.75 -5.03 17.48
N ASP A 46 9.92 -6.28 17.02
CA ASP A 46 10.78 -7.27 17.67
C ASP A 46 12.26 -6.81 17.67
N LEU A 47 12.67 -6.05 16.64
CA LEU A 47 14.02 -5.47 16.51
C LEU A 47 14.16 -4.06 17.11
N ALA A 48 13.10 -3.50 17.69
CA ALA A 48 13.06 -2.12 18.21
C ALA A 48 13.49 -1.03 17.19
N LEU A 49 13.16 -1.22 15.91
CA LEU A 49 13.50 -0.28 14.82
C LEU A 49 12.42 0.78 14.55
N GLY A 50 11.37 0.80 15.37
CA GLY A 50 10.23 1.70 15.24
C GLY A 50 9.10 1.11 14.41
N GLU A 51 8.25 1.97 13.84
CA GLU A 51 7.07 1.56 13.08
C GLU A 51 7.38 1.38 11.59
N LEU A 52 6.76 0.37 10.98
CA LEU A 52 6.76 0.21 9.52
C LEU A 52 5.99 1.38 8.89
N ARG A 53 6.65 2.14 8.01
CA ARG A 53 6.05 3.28 7.32
C ARG A 53 5.64 2.97 5.89
N GLU A 54 6.41 2.13 5.23
CA GLU A 54 6.27 1.85 3.81
C GLU A 54 6.86 0.48 3.47
N LEU A 55 6.23 -0.22 2.52
CA LEU A 55 6.75 -1.44 1.90
C LEU A 55 6.63 -1.30 0.39
N VAL A 56 7.72 -1.54 -0.33
CA VAL A 56 7.75 -1.52 -1.80
C VAL A 56 8.05 -2.92 -2.30
N VAL A 57 7.19 -3.44 -3.18
CA VAL A 57 7.36 -4.73 -3.84
C VAL A 57 7.48 -4.48 -5.33
N SER A 58 8.68 -4.69 -5.88
CA SER A 58 8.97 -4.49 -7.31
C SER A 58 9.02 -5.85 -8.01
N LEU A 59 8.10 -6.09 -8.93
CA LEU A 59 8.00 -7.30 -9.75
C LEU A 59 8.24 -6.95 -11.21
N GLY A 60 8.41 -7.96 -12.07
CA GLY A 60 8.71 -7.77 -13.49
C GLY A 60 7.66 -6.94 -14.25
N ASN A 61 6.39 -6.97 -13.82
CA ASN A 61 5.27 -6.33 -14.52
C ASN A 61 4.58 -5.22 -13.71
N VAL A 62 4.90 -5.09 -12.42
CA VAL A 62 4.22 -4.14 -11.53
C VAL A 62 5.10 -3.81 -10.33
N THR A 63 5.06 -2.56 -9.89
CA THR A 63 5.60 -2.13 -8.61
C THR A 63 4.44 -1.71 -7.70
N PHE A 64 4.35 -2.32 -6.54
CA PHE A 64 3.43 -1.93 -5.48
C PHE A 64 4.15 -1.07 -4.45
N VAL A 65 3.59 0.10 -4.15
CA VAL A 65 4.03 0.97 -3.07
C VAL A 65 2.92 1.00 -2.04
N MET A 66 3.19 0.43 -0.86
CA MET A 66 2.23 0.34 0.23
C MET A 66 2.68 1.28 1.34
N ARG A 67 1.82 2.20 1.75
CA ARG A 67 2.12 3.22 2.75
C ARG A 67 1.11 3.17 3.88
N LEU A 68 1.60 2.95 5.10
CA LEU A 68 0.75 2.84 6.27
C LEU A 68 0.33 4.23 6.74
N PHE A 69 -0.94 4.37 7.11
CA PHE A 69 -1.48 5.59 7.72
C PHE A 69 -1.44 5.49 9.24
N ASN A 70 -1.92 4.35 9.73
CA ASN A 70 -1.90 3.91 11.12
C ASN A 70 -1.73 2.38 11.16
N LYS A 71 -1.99 1.76 12.31
CA LYS A 71 -1.90 0.30 12.48
C LYS A 71 -3.03 -0.49 11.77
N ASP A 72 -4.11 0.19 11.41
CA ASP A 72 -5.36 -0.41 10.95
C ASP A 72 -5.58 -0.22 9.43
N TYR A 73 -4.93 0.77 8.79
CA TYR A 73 -5.12 1.09 7.38
C TYR A 73 -3.83 1.47 6.65
N PHE A 74 -3.79 1.16 5.36
CA PHE A 74 -2.74 1.54 4.44
C PHE A 74 -3.27 1.82 3.03
N ALA A 75 -2.61 2.71 2.30
CA ALA A 75 -2.82 2.84 0.85
C ALA A 75 -1.82 2.02 0.06
N VAL A 76 -2.27 1.59 -1.10
CA VAL A 76 -1.50 0.87 -2.09
C VAL A 76 -1.56 1.66 -3.39
N LEU A 77 -0.41 1.87 -4.01
CA LEU A 77 -0.30 2.36 -5.38
C LEU A 77 0.39 1.30 -6.23
N ALA A 78 -0.29 0.84 -7.28
CA ALA A 78 0.28 -0.03 -8.29
C ALA A 78 0.76 0.81 -9.47
N LEU A 79 2.03 0.66 -9.82
CA LEU A 79 2.72 1.35 -10.89
C LEU A 79 3.27 0.35 -11.90
N LYS A 80 3.35 0.74 -13.17
CA LYS A 80 4.14 -0.01 -14.14
C LYS A 80 5.61 -0.03 -13.72
N PRO A 81 6.42 -1.01 -14.15
CA PRO A 81 7.84 -1.10 -13.79
C PRO A 81 8.65 0.14 -14.19
N ASP A 82 8.26 0.81 -15.28
CA ASP A 82 8.82 2.05 -15.80
C ASP A 82 8.11 3.31 -15.23
N GLY A 83 7.15 3.13 -14.33
CA GLY A 83 6.42 4.21 -13.68
C GLY A 83 7.32 5.04 -12.75
N ASN A 84 6.96 6.32 -12.59
CA ASN A 84 7.71 7.22 -11.73
C ASN A 84 7.45 6.93 -10.24
N LEU A 85 8.31 6.10 -9.63
CA LEU A 85 8.23 5.73 -8.21
C LEU A 85 8.30 6.94 -7.28
N GLY A 86 9.14 7.93 -7.58
CA GLY A 86 9.27 9.14 -6.77
C GLY A 86 7.97 9.94 -6.71
N ARG A 87 7.32 10.11 -7.88
CA ARG A 87 6.01 10.76 -7.95
C ARG A 87 4.94 9.93 -7.24
N GLY A 88 4.96 8.61 -7.38
CA GLY A 88 4.04 7.73 -6.67
C GLY A 88 4.13 7.87 -5.15
N ARG A 89 5.35 7.85 -4.59
CA ARG A 89 5.59 8.07 -3.15
C ARG A 89 5.15 9.45 -2.70
N TYR A 90 5.35 10.48 -3.54
CA TYR A 90 4.88 11.83 -3.25
C TYR A 90 3.35 11.90 -3.13
N GLU A 91 2.60 11.31 -4.06
CA GLU A 91 1.14 11.30 -3.99
C GLU A 91 0.62 10.46 -2.81
N LEU A 92 1.24 9.31 -2.52
CA LEU A 92 0.92 8.53 -1.33
C LEU A 92 1.20 9.28 -0.03
N ARG A 93 2.25 10.10 0.03
CA ARG A 93 2.52 10.93 1.21
C ARG A 93 1.44 12.00 1.39
N LYS A 94 0.97 12.63 0.31
CA LYS A 94 -0.17 13.56 0.38
C LYS A 94 -1.44 12.85 0.83
N ALA A 95 -1.75 11.69 0.24
CA ALA A 95 -2.91 10.89 0.62
C ALA A 95 -2.84 10.50 2.11
N GLN A 96 -1.67 10.09 2.60
CA GLN A 96 -1.47 9.80 4.02
C GLN A 96 -1.83 11.00 4.92
N LEU A 97 -1.44 12.22 4.55
CA LEU A 97 -1.72 13.39 5.40
C LEU A 97 -3.22 13.66 5.49
N VAL A 98 -3.95 13.51 4.38
CA VAL A 98 -5.41 13.68 4.36
C VAL A 98 -6.11 12.55 5.12
N LEU A 99 -5.72 11.30 4.84
CA LEU A 99 -6.37 10.12 5.42
C LEU A 99 -6.01 9.93 6.89
N ALA A 100 -4.84 10.38 7.35
CA ALA A 100 -4.52 10.34 8.77
C ALA A 100 -5.47 11.21 9.61
N GLU A 101 -6.04 12.28 9.06
CA GLU A 101 -7.06 13.08 9.74
C GLU A 101 -8.41 12.36 9.77
N GLU A 102 -8.83 11.78 8.65
CA GLU A 102 -10.12 11.06 8.53
C GLU A 102 -10.17 9.75 9.33
N PHE A 103 -9.03 9.06 9.46
CA PHE A 103 -8.90 7.77 10.17
C PHE A 103 -8.25 7.90 11.56
N ALA A 104 -8.11 9.13 12.08
CA ALA A 104 -7.77 9.38 13.48
C ALA A 104 -9.01 9.20 14.36
N VAL A 105 -9.37 7.95 14.65
CA VAL A 105 -10.30 7.59 15.71
C VAL A 105 -9.53 7.04 16.90
#